data_AF-A0A957J0N2-F1
#
_entry.id   AF-A0A957J0N2-F1
#
_cell.length_a   1.000
_cell.length_b   1.000
_cell.length_c   1.000
_cell.angle_alpha   90.00
_cell.angle_beta   90.00
_cell.angle_gamma   90.00
#
_symmetry.space_group_name_H-M   'P 1'
#
loop_
_entity.id
_entity.type
_entity.pdbx_description
1 polymer ?
#
loop_
_entity_poly.entity_id
_entity_poly.type
_entity_poly.pdbx_seq_one_letter_code
_entity_poly.pdbx_strand_id
1 'polypeptide(L)'
;MPGGDAGAGEQVITDAGCGACHVIPGIRGANSTVGPPLTDWADRVYIAGALPNRPEYLVRWLLDPQEIEPGTAMPDLFLTEQQARDASAYLFTLR
;
A
#
# COMPACT_ATOMS: atom_id res chain seq x y z
N MET A 1 -10.91 8.68 0.42
CA MET A 1 -9.63 9.43 0.47
C MET A 1 -9.81 10.79 -0.17
N PRO A 2 -9.47 11.91 0.47
CA PRO A 2 -9.39 13.18 -0.24
C PRO A 2 -8.38 13.06 -1.40
N GLY A 3 -8.86 13.18 -2.63
CA GLY A 3 -8.02 13.25 -3.82
C GLY A 3 -7.38 11.94 -4.31
N GLY A 4 -7.82 10.77 -3.84
CA GLY A 4 -7.36 9.47 -4.37
C GLY A 4 -8.48 8.72 -5.09
N ASP A 5 -8.16 8.09 -6.22
CA ASP A 5 -9.07 7.25 -7.01
C ASP A 5 -8.71 5.76 -6.88
N ALA A 6 -9.67 4.95 -6.42
CA ALA A 6 -9.41 3.52 -6.19
C ALA A 6 -9.21 2.72 -7.48
N GLY A 7 -9.86 3.10 -8.59
CA GLY A 7 -9.68 2.42 -9.87
C GLY A 7 -8.29 2.67 -10.45
N ALA A 8 -7.80 3.90 -10.38
CA ALA A 8 -6.41 4.24 -10.68
C ALA A 8 -5.44 3.54 -9.70
N GLY A 9 -5.83 3.41 -8.43
CA GLY A 9 -5.04 2.74 -7.39
C GLY A 9 -4.77 1.27 -7.69
N GLU A 10 -5.74 0.55 -8.26
CA GLU A 10 -5.57 -0.83 -8.71
C GLU A 10 -4.43 -0.95 -9.74
N GLN A 11 -4.40 -0.01 -10.69
CA GLN A 11 -3.38 0.04 -11.73
C GLN A 11 -2.01 0.38 -11.12
N VAL A 12 -1.94 1.35 -10.21
CA VAL A 12 -0.70 1.71 -9.49
C VAL A 12 -0.14 0.49 -8.74
N ILE A 13 -0.98 -0.24 -8.02
CA ILE A 13 -0.56 -1.43 -7.25
C ILE A 13 0.00 -2.52 -8.16
N THR A 14 -0.60 -2.69 -9.34
CA THR A 14 -0.15 -3.64 -10.35
C THR A 14 1.20 -3.22 -10.94
N ASP A 15 1.32 -1.97 -11.37
CA ASP A 15 2.51 -1.45 -12.06
C ASP A 15 3.72 -1.28 -11.13
N ALA A 16 3.47 -0.90 -9.87
CA ALA A 16 4.49 -0.80 -8.83
C ALA A 16 4.95 -2.18 -8.31
N GLY A 17 4.32 -3.27 -8.76
CA GLY A 17 4.73 -4.62 -8.43
C GLY A 17 4.44 -5.05 -7.00
N CYS A 18 3.44 -4.45 -6.32
CA CYS A 18 3.12 -4.79 -4.93
C CYS A 18 2.81 -6.29 -4.74
N GLY A 19 2.24 -6.93 -5.77
CA GLY A 19 1.94 -8.36 -5.78
C GLY A 19 3.16 -9.30 -5.75
N ALA A 20 4.37 -8.79 -6.04
CA ALA A 20 5.60 -9.56 -5.92
C ALA A 20 5.93 -9.93 -4.46
N CYS A 21 5.43 -9.14 -3.50
CA CYS A 21 5.66 -9.36 -2.08
C CYS A 21 4.39 -9.66 -1.28
N HIS A 22 3.25 -9.13 -1.70
CA HIS A 22 2.02 -9.18 -0.92
C HIS A 22 0.93 -10.03 -1.58
N VAL A 23 0.11 -10.67 -0.73
CA VAL A 23 -1.20 -11.17 -1.13
C VAL A 23 -2.17 -9.99 -1.20
N ILE A 24 -2.81 -9.78 -2.35
CA ILE A 24 -3.74 -8.65 -2.57
C ILE A 24 -5.01 -9.16 -3.25
N PRO A 25 -6.16 -9.21 -2.55
CA PRO A 25 -7.45 -9.59 -3.15
C PRO A 25 -7.77 -8.71 -4.36
N GLY A 26 -8.24 -9.34 -5.45
CA GLY A 26 -8.61 -8.63 -6.68
C GLY A 26 -7.45 -8.41 -7.67
N ILE A 27 -6.19 -8.45 -7.22
CA ILE A 27 -5.03 -8.30 -8.10
C ILE A 27 -4.54 -9.67 -8.59
N ARG A 28 -4.58 -9.88 -9.91
CA ARG A 28 -4.15 -11.14 -10.53
C ARG A 28 -2.67 -11.40 -10.26
N GLY A 29 -2.36 -12.56 -9.67
CA GLY A 29 -0.98 -12.99 -9.41
C GLY A 29 -0.34 -12.40 -8.14
N ALA A 30 -1.06 -11.55 -7.40
CA ALA A 30 -0.62 -11.06 -6.10
C ALA A 30 -0.92 -12.09 -5.00
N ASN A 31 -0.10 -13.15 -4.93
CA ASN A 31 -0.23 -14.24 -3.96
C ASN A 31 1.08 -14.55 -3.20
N SER A 32 2.03 -13.61 -3.22
CA SER A 32 3.31 -13.71 -2.54
C SER A 32 3.18 -13.40 -1.05
N THR A 33 4.01 -14.04 -0.22
CA THR A 33 4.01 -13.89 1.24
C THR A 33 5.37 -13.42 1.77
N VAL A 34 6.14 -12.71 0.94
CA VAL A 34 7.40 -12.08 1.38
C VAL A 34 7.08 -10.94 2.36
N GLY A 35 6.09 -10.13 2.03
CA GLY A 35 5.45 -9.19 2.94
C GLY A 35 4.18 -9.79 3.56
N PRO A 36 3.63 -9.16 4.62
CA PRO A 36 2.34 -9.56 5.17
C PRO A 36 1.25 -9.44 4.10
N PRO A 37 0.18 -10.27 4.12
CA PRO A 37 -0.95 -10.07 3.22
C PRO A 37 -1.50 -8.64 3.39
N LEU A 38 -2.16 -8.08 2.37
CA LEU A 38 -2.89 -6.81 2.46
C LEU A 38 -4.42 -7.03 2.52
N THR A 39 -4.84 -8.26 2.82
CA THR A 39 -6.24 -8.56 3.15
C THR A 39 -6.71 -7.72 4.33
N ASP A 40 -7.98 -7.34 4.29
CA ASP A 40 -8.71 -6.64 5.35
C ASP A 40 -7.98 -5.36 5.80
N TRP A 41 -7.28 -4.70 4.85
CA TRP A 41 -6.42 -3.57 5.15
C TRP A 41 -7.15 -2.43 5.85
N ALA A 42 -8.39 -2.16 5.45
CA ALA A 42 -9.21 -1.10 6.04
C ALA A 42 -9.50 -1.33 7.53
N ASP A 43 -9.45 -2.57 8.01
CA ASP A 43 -9.74 -2.94 9.40
C ASP A 43 -8.47 -3.02 10.27
N ARG A 44 -7.28 -2.81 9.69
CA ARG A 44 -6.02 -2.79 10.44
C ARG A 44 -5.90 -1.55 11.30
N VAL A 45 -5.20 -1.73 12.43
CA VAL A 45 -4.91 -0.64 13.37
C VAL A 45 -3.60 0.08 13.03
N TYR A 46 -2.60 -0.65 12.52
CA TYR A 46 -1.25 -0.13 12.32
C TYR A 46 -0.69 -0.38 10.91
N ILE A 47 0.13 0.55 10.44
CA ILE A 47 0.98 0.48 9.24
C ILE A 47 2.41 0.24 9.73
N ALA A 48 3.08 -0.78 9.17
CA ALA A 48 4.43 -1.19 9.57
C ALA A 48 4.62 -1.37 11.09
N GLY A 49 3.55 -1.71 11.82
CA GLY A 49 3.56 -1.84 13.28
C GLY A 49 3.80 -0.54 14.06
N ALA A 50 3.96 0.61 13.40
CA ALA A 50 4.40 1.87 14.02
C ALA A 50 3.39 3.01 13.88
N LEU A 51 2.79 3.19 12.70
CA LEU A 51 1.89 4.31 12.43
C LEU A 51 0.43 3.88 12.56
N PRO A 52 -0.48 4.72 13.08
CA PRO A 52 -1.92 4.47 12.99
C PRO A 52 -2.33 4.28 11.52
N ASN A 53 -3.21 3.32 11.25
CA ASN A 53 -3.70 3.09 9.90
C ASN A 53 -4.67 4.20 9.46
N ARG A 54 -4.08 5.29 8.93
CA ARG A 54 -4.80 6.42 8.37
C ARG A 54 -4.26 6.74 6.98
N PRO A 55 -5.11 7.25 6.08
CA PRO A 55 -4.74 7.57 4.71
C PRO A 55 -3.46 8.40 4.57
N GLU A 56 -3.33 9.44 5.38
CA GLU A 56 -2.19 10.37 5.36
C GLU A 56 -0.87 9.68 5.72
N TYR A 57 -0.91 8.72 6.65
CA TYR A 57 0.27 7.95 7.04
C TYR A 57 0.60 6.85 6.04
N LEU A 58 -0.42 6.26 5.41
CA LEU A 58 -0.18 5.30 4.35
C LEU A 58 0.44 5.96 3.12
N VAL A 59 0.01 7.16 2.74
CA VAL A 59 0.65 7.91 1.65
C VAL A 59 2.12 8.15 1.97
N ARG A 60 2.46 8.55 3.20
CA ARG A 60 3.87 8.73 3.61
C ARG A 60 4.67 7.43 3.54
N TRP A 61 4.11 6.34 4.07
CA TRP A 61 4.73 5.02 4.00
C TRP A 61 5.01 4.58 2.56
N LEU A 62 4.08 4.82 1.62
CA LEU A 62 4.25 4.44 0.22
C LEU A 62 5.28 5.30 -0.53
N LEU A 63 5.52 6.54 -0.06
CA LEU A 63 6.49 7.45 -0.67
C LEU A 63 7.91 7.20 -0.16
N ASP A 64 8.08 6.89 1.12
CA ASP A 64 9.38 6.66 1.74
C ASP A 64 9.26 5.64 2.90
N PRO A 65 9.27 4.32 2.58
CA PRO A 65 9.23 3.28 3.60
C PRO A 65 10.42 3.33 4.56
N GLN A 66 11.61 3.73 4.08
CA GLN A 66 12.84 3.77 4.87
C GLN A 66 12.85 4.92 5.90
N GLU A 67 12.18 6.04 5.62
CA GLU A 67 11.96 7.11 6.62
C GLU A 67 11.16 6.59 7.82
N ILE A 68 10.17 5.74 7.57
CA ILE A 68 9.22 5.27 8.58
C ILE A 68 9.72 4.02 9.32
N GLU A 69 10.23 3.04 8.60
CA GLU A 69 10.80 1.80 9.14
C GLU A 69 12.21 1.58 8.55
N PRO A 70 13.25 2.18 9.15
CA PRO A 70 14.62 2.00 8.67
C PRO A 70 15.04 0.53 8.63
N GLY A 71 15.49 0.07 7.46
CA GLY A 71 15.87 -1.33 7.24
C GLY A 71 14.71 -2.25 6.85
N THR A 72 13.52 -1.70 6.57
CA THR A 72 12.41 -2.48 6.02
C THR A 72 12.77 -3.10 4.67
N ALA A 73 12.20 -4.26 4.38
CA ALA A 73 12.37 -4.94 3.09
C ALA A 73 11.53 -4.30 1.97
N MET A 74 10.57 -3.46 2.32
CA MET A 74 9.77 -2.73 1.34
C MET A 74 10.65 -1.69 0.62
N PRO A 75 10.82 -1.79 -0.71
CA PRO A 75 11.68 -0.87 -1.45
C PRO A 75 10.98 0.48 -1.65
N ASP A 76 11.77 1.50 -1.99
CA ASP A 76 11.22 2.74 -2.52
C ASP A 76 10.51 2.45 -3.84
N LEU A 77 9.22 2.76 -3.89
CA LEU A 77 8.36 2.48 -5.05
C LEU A 77 8.44 3.59 -6.12
N PHE A 78 9.13 4.69 -5.82
CA PHE A 78 9.25 5.89 -6.67
C PHE A 78 7.89 6.42 -7.17
N LEU A 79 6.85 6.29 -6.33
CA LEU A 79 5.52 6.81 -6.64
C LEU A 79 5.52 8.33 -6.55
N THR A 80 4.73 8.96 -7.42
CA THR A 80 4.28 10.33 -7.19
C THR A 80 3.29 10.37 -6.03
N GLU A 81 3.11 11.54 -5.44
CA GLU A 81 2.12 11.74 -4.37
C GLU A 81 0.70 11.34 -4.81
N GLN A 82 0.32 11.61 -6.06
CA GLN A 82 -0.98 11.22 -6.60
C GLN A 82 -1.11 9.69 -6.68
N GLN A 83 -0.10 9.00 -7.20
CA GLN A 83 -0.11 7.53 -7.25
C GLN A 83 -0.19 6.91 -5.85
N ALA A 84 0.51 7.47 -4.86
CA ALA A 84 0.42 7.02 -3.48
C ALA A 84 -0.99 7.25 -2.90
N ARG A 85 -1.67 8.35 -3.23
CA ARG A 85 -3.07 8.61 -2.83
C ARG A 85 -4.03 7.62 -3.48
N ASP A 86 -3.84 7.31 -4.75
CA ASP A 86 -4.67 6.37 -5.50
C ASP A 86 -4.50 4.93 -4.96
N ALA A 87 -3.25 4.47 -4.79
CA ALA A 87 -2.95 3.17 -4.19
C ALA A 87 -3.51 3.07 -2.76
N SER A 88 -3.33 4.11 -1.95
CA SER A 88 -3.94 4.19 -0.62
C SER A 88 -5.47 4.07 -0.71
N ALA A 89 -6.11 4.77 -1.65
CA ALA A 89 -7.56 4.68 -1.87
C ALA A 89 -8.02 3.25 -2.18
N TYR A 90 -7.30 2.54 -3.04
CA TYR A 90 -7.59 1.13 -3.32
C TYR A 90 -7.42 0.25 -2.09
N LEU A 91 -6.32 0.38 -1.36
CA LEU A 91 -6.05 -0.45 -0.17
C LEU A 91 -7.15 -0.30 0.89
N PHE A 92 -7.68 0.91 1.08
CA PHE A 92 -8.79 1.14 2.00
C PHE A 92 -10.17 0.65 1.48
N THR A 93 -10.23 0.08 0.27
CA THR A 93 -11.41 -0.70 -0.17
C THR A 93 -11.35 -2.17 0.28
N LEU A 94 -10.17 -2.67 0.66
CA LEU A 94 -9.97 -4.05 1.08
C LEU A 94 -10.47 -4.24 2.52
N ARG A 95 -11.48 -5.09 2.68
CA ARG A 95 -12.13 -5.49 3.94
C ARG A 95 -12.26 -7.00 4.01
#